data_AF-A0A944I236-F1
#
_entry.id   AF-A0A944I236-F1
#
_cell.length_a   1.000
_cell.length_b   1.000
_cell.length_c   1.000
_cell.angle_alpha   90.00
_cell.angle_beta   90.00
_cell.angle_gamma   90.00
#
_symmetry.space_group_name_H-M   'P 1'
#
loop_
_entity.id
_entity.type
_entity.pdbx_description
1 polymer ?
#
loop_
_entity_poly.entity_id
_entity_poly.type
_entity_poly.pdbx_seq_one_letter_code
_entity_poly.pdbx_strand_id
1 'polypeptide(L)'
;MRRTQRRGRTTRTWIAAAVMAIGALLATGPVPASAVDAPTDRLPALEPLRSALADNDLVRHPETGVTWLRFTGAPANLGSGALHVTGRRTKEEAAAATPGNNVLPAYQRISRSDGSSYEVPVGLMKYHDEHKHFHMEGISRYRLLDAGGQVVRESPKVAFCLVDLEVADSTLPGVPVNPVYNSCSHNANATALTMGISVGWADVYDKALDGQSFDVSALMNLPPQEYTLEMTTNPLGMLHESNRAAPKTTSVRVTIGQGVPVGVGGPRPGV
;
A
#
# COMPACT_ATOMS: atom_id res chain seq x y z
N MET A 1 -61.19 105.04 40.93
CA MET A 1 -62.38 104.20 41.16
C MET A 1 -62.66 103.37 39.91
N ARG A 2 -63.10 102.12 40.11
CA ARG A 2 -63.55 101.08 39.15
C ARG A 2 -62.50 100.12 38.53
N ARG A 3 -62.75 98.83 38.85
CA ARG A 3 -62.31 97.51 38.31
C ARG A 3 -62.10 97.51 36.77
N THR A 4 -61.27 96.66 36.15
CA THR A 4 -61.40 95.18 36.07
C THR A 4 -60.13 94.49 35.50
N GLN A 5 -59.65 93.47 36.22
CA GLN A 5 -59.38 92.08 35.78
C GLN A 5 -58.64 91.81 34.44
N ARG A 6 -57.34 91.52 34.53
CA ARG A 6 -56.54 90.80 33.52
C ARG A 6 -56.40 89.32 33.93
N ARG A 7 -56.68 88.39 33.01
CA ARG A 7 -56.26 86.98 33.09
C ARG A 7 -55.73 86.54 31.73
N GLY A 8 -54.55 85.92 31.74
CA GLY A 8 -53.95 85.23 30.61
C GLY A 8 -52.51 84.84 30.96
N ARG A 9 -52.31 83.71 31.65
CA ARG A 9 -52.03 82.36 31.12
C ARG A 9 -50.52 82.10 31.13
N THR A 10 -50.04 81.48 32.22
CA THR A 10 -48.66 81.03 32.42
C THR A 10 -48.43 79.70 31.72
N THR A 11 -47.54 79.66 30.74
CA THR A 11 -47.01 78.43 30.15
C THR A 11 -45.74 78.02 30.90
N ARG A 12 -45.81 76.88 31.60
CA ARG A 12 -44.66 76.22 32.24
C ARG A 12 -43.84 75.51 31.15
N THR A 13 -42.59 75.94 30.98
CA THR A 13 -41.56 75.23 30.21
C THR A 13 -41.04 74.04 31.04
N TRP A 14 -41.18 72.83 30.51
CA TRP A 14 -40.53 71.63 31.03
C TRP A 14 -39.16 71.48 30.36
N ILE A 15 -38.10 71.47 31.15
CA ILE A 15 -36.75 71.10 30.70
C ILE A 15 -36.68 69.57 30.74
N ALA A 16 -36.68 68.93 29.57
CA ALA A 16 -36.42 67.50 29.46
C ALA A 16 -34.90 67.26 29.46
N ALA A 17 -34.40 66.51 30.44
CA ALA A 17 -33.03 66.05 30.50
C ALA A 17 -32.82 64.94 29.43
N ALA A 18 -31.90 65.18 28.50
CA ALA A 18 -31.48 64.17 27.52
C ALA A 18 -30.47 63.22 28.17
N VAL A 19 -30.88 61.98 28.43
CA VAL A 19 -29.99 60.86 28.78
C VAL A 19 -29.40 60.33 27.47
N MET A 20 -28.10 60.54 27.25
CA MET A 20 -27.39 59.88 26.14
C MET A 20 -27.16 58.40 26.49
N ALA A 21 -27.97 57.52 25.91
CA ALA A 21 -27.69 56.09 25.87
C ALA A 21 -26.61 55.83 24.80
N ILE A 22 -25.38 55.51 25.23
CA ILE A 22 -24.34 54.98 24.34
C ILE A 22 -24.70 53.52 24.05
N GLY A 23 -25.35 53.28 22.93
CA GLY A 23 -25.53 51.92 22.39
C GLY A 23 -24.20 51.40 21.88
N ALA A 24 -23.61 50.43 22.57
CA ALA A 24 -22.50 49.66 22.03
C ALA A 24 -23.04 48.80 20.88
N LEU A 25 -22.85 49.27 19.64
CA LEU A 25 -23.14 48.50 18.44
C LEU A 25 -22.07 47.39 18.35
N LEU A 26 -22.39 46.19 18.85
CA LEU A 26 -21.62 44.99 18.55
C LEU A 26 -21.77 44.73 17.05
N ALA A 27 -20.80 45.20 16.26
CA ALA A 27 -20.67 44.81 14.87
C ALA A 27 -20.35 43.31 14.85
N THR A 28 -21.37 42.47 14.67
CA THR A 28 -21.19 41.07 14.30
C THR A 28 -20.72 41.05 12.85
N GLY A 29 -19.43 41.32 12.64
CA GLY A 29 -18.79 41.04 11.36
C GLY A 29 -18.95 39.55 11.03
N PRO A 30 -19.08 39.17 9.76
CA PRO A 30 -19.09 37.76 9.39
C PRO A 30 -17.79 37.14 9.92
N VAL A 31 -17.94 36.15 10.80
CA VAL A 31 -16.83 35.29 11.21
C VAL A 31 -16.33 34.65 9.91
N PRO A 32 -15.05 34.82 9.51
CA PRO A 32 -14.55 34.10 8.35
C PRO A 32 -14.79 32.61 8.64
N ALA A 33 -15.57 31.96 7.78
CA ALA A 33 -15.70 30.52 7.83
C ALA A 33 -14.27 29.97 7.75
N SER A 34 -13.81 29.30 8.82
CA SER A 34 -12.56 28.55 8.76
C SER A 34 -12.66 27.66 7.53
N ALA A 35 -11.76 27.85 6.58
CA ALA A 35 -11.65 26.94 5.45
C ALA A 35 -11.47 25.54 6.05
N VAL A 36 -12.47 24.67 5.85
CA VAL A 36 -12.29 23.27 6.18
C VAL A 36 -11.24 22.78 5.20
N ASP A 37 -10.09 22.36 5.71
CA ASP A 37 -9.01 21.83 4.87
C ASP A 37 -9.58 20.76 3.93
N ALA A 38 -9.14 20.78 2.68
CA ALA A 38 -9.55 19.78 1.72
C ALA A 38 -9.19 18.37 2.25
N PRO A 39 -10.05 17.36 2.05
CA PRO A 39 -9.74 16.00 2.45
C PRO A 39 -8.39 15.55 1.87
N THR A 40 -7.55 14.95 2.72
CA THR A 40 -6.23 14.46 2.34
C THR A 40 -6.28 12.97 2.07
N ASP A 41 -5.54 12.52 1.05
CA ASP A 41 -5.48 11.11 0.69
C ASP A 41 -4.66 10.32 1.73
N ARG A 42 -5.17 9.15 2.11
CA ARG A 42 -4.47 8.16 2.93
C ARG A 42 -3.89 7.10 2.01
N LEU A 43 -2.60 7.24 1.72
CA LEU A 43 -1.89 6.39 0.76
C LEU A 43 -1.05 5.32 1.48
N PRO A 44 -0.90 4.12 0.88
CA PRO A 44 0.09 3.16 1.31
C PRO A 44 1.53 3.68 1.10
N ALA A 45 2.47 3.06 1.81
CA ALA A 45 3.91 3.22 1.59
C ALA A 45 4.54 1.85 1.69
N LEU A 46 4.79 1.22 0.54
CA LEU A 46 5.30 -0.15 0.44
C LEU A 46 6.80 -0.16 0.64
N GLU A 47 7.24 -0.82 1.70
CA GLU A 47 8.64 -1.00 2.03
C GLU A 47 9.01 -2.48 1.96
N PRO A 48 10.02 -2.87 1.16
CA PRO A 48 10.52 -4.24 1.20
C PRO A 48 11.30 -4.46 2.50
N LEU A 49 10.86 -5.41 3.32
CA LEU A 49 11.50 -5.69 4.59
C LEU A 49 12.86 -6.37 4.39
N ARG A 50 13.93 -5.66 4.79
CA ARG A 50 15.29 -6.21 4.74
C ARG A 50 15.46 -7.45 5.62
N SER A 51 14.81 -7.46 6.78
CA SER A 51 14.86 -8.59 7.73
C SER A 51 14.31 -9.87 7.11
N ALA A 52 13.22 -9.77 6.34
CA ALA A 52 12.66 -10.89 5.58
C ALA A 52 13.63 -11.35 4.48
N LEU A 53 14.20 -10.42 3.70
CA LEU A 53 15.15 -10.78 2.63
C LEU A 53 16.44 -11.43 3.17
N ALA A 54 16.83 -11.10 4.40
CA ALA A 54 17.95 -11.73 5.08
C ALA A 54 17.69 -13.21 5.42
N ASP A 55 16.44 -13.66 5.46
CA ASP A 55 16.11 -15.08 5.48
C ASP A 55 16.24 -15.67 4.07
N ASN A 56 17.42 -16.20 3.79
CA ASN A 56 17.77 -16.86 2.55
C ASN A 56 18.66 -18.08 2.81
N ASP A 57 18.71 -19.00 1.86
CA ASP A 57 19.62 -20.14 1.91
C ASP A 57 19.98 -20.67 0.52
N LEU A 58 21.05 -21.45 0.47
CA LEU A 58 21.41 -22.26 -0.69
C LEU A 58 20.97 -23.70 -0.46
N VAL A 59 20.20 -24.22 -1.40
CA VAL A 59 19.66 -25.57 -1.33
C VAL A 59 19.90 -26.29 -2.64
N ARG A 60 20.48 -27.49 -2.55
CA ARG A 60 20.66 -28.36 -3.70
C ARG A 60 19.57 -29.42 -3.73
N HIS A 61 18.90 -29.53 -4.88
CA HIS A 61 17.92 -30.59 -5.11
C HIS A 61 18.64 -31.91 -5.37
N PRO A 62 18.36 -32.99 -4.62
CA PRO A 62 19.13 -34.23 -4.68
C PRO A 62 18.99 -34.95 -6.03
N GLU A 63 17.81 -34.91 -6.65
CA GLU A 63 17.55 -35.64 -7.90
C GLU A 63 18.06 -34.91 -9.14
N THR A 64 17.77 -33.61 -9.27
CA THR A 64 18.14 -32.81 -10.45
C THR A 64 19.55 -32.22 -10.35
N GLY A 65 20.12 -32.15 -9.14
CA GLY A 65 21.42 -31.54 -8.88
C GLY A 65 21.42 -30.00 -8.93
N VAL A 66 20.28 -29.37 -9.27
CA VAL A 66 20.13 -27.91 -9.35
C VAL A 66 20.32 -27.29 -7.98
N THR A 67 21.09 -26.22 -7.91
CA THR A 67 21.26 -25.43 -6.69
C THR A 67 20.47 -24.14 -6.78
N TRP A 68 19.61 -23.92 -5.79
CA TRP A 68 18.73 -22.77 -5.68
C TRP A 68 19.22 -21.85 -4.56
N LEU A 69 19.32 -20.55 -4.85
CA LEU A 69 19.28 -19.52 -3.82
C LEU A 69 17.82 -19.22 -3.54
N ARG A 70 17.32 -19.60 -2.37
CA ARG A 70 15.95 -19.29 -1.94
C ARG A 70 15.95 -18.09 -1.01
N PHE A 71 14.88 -17.31 -1.02
CA PHE A 71 14.80 -16.09 -0.23
C PHE A 71 13.37 -15.73 0.13
N THR A 72 13.17 -15.17 1.32
CA THR A 72 11.88 -14.67 1.76
C THR A 72 11.71 -13.22 1.28
N GLY A 73 10.53 -12.88 0.75
CA GLY A 73 10.19 -11.53 0.31
C GLY A 73 8.98 -11.00 1.05
N ALA A 74 9.02 -9.76 1.54
CA ALA A 74 7.90 -9.18 2.27
C ALA A 74 7.71 -7.68 1.96
N PRO A 75 6.78 -7.29 1.08
CA PRO A 75 6.29 -5.92 1.05
C PRO A 75 5.46 -5.62 2.32
N ALA A 76 5.90 -4.65 3.11
CA ALA A 76 5.15 -4.09 4.23
C ALA A 76 4.48 -2.78 3.82
N ASN A 77 3.29 -2.48 4.35
CA ASN A 77 2.66 -1.19 4.16
C ASN A 77 2.84 -0.31 5.41
N LEU A 78 3.75 0.66 5.34
CA LEU A 78 4.03 1.62 6.41
C LEU A 78 3.38 2.99 6.15
N GLY A 79 2.40 3.03 5.24
CA GLY A 79 1.68 4.24 4.86
C GLY A 79 0.61 4.67 5.85
N SER A 80 -0.13 5.71 5.48
CA SER A 80 -1.26 6.23 6.27
C SER A 80 -2.61 5.61 5.88
N GLY A 81 -2.63 4.85 4.79
CA GLY A 81 -3.80 4.12 4.29
C GLY A 81 -3.44 2.73 3.78
N ALA A 82 -4.45 1.86 3.71
CA ALA A 82 -4.27 0.51 3.20
C ALA A 82 -3.94 0.52 1.71
N LEU A 83 -3.14 -0.45 1.25
CA LEU A 83 -3.17 -0.86 -0.14
C LEU A 83 -4.45 -1.68 -0.33
N HIS A 84 -5.49 -1.08 -0.90
CA HIS A 84 -6.75 -1.76 -1.21
C HIS A 84 -6.91 -1.83 -2.72
N VAL A 85 -6.91 -3.04 -3.29
CA VAL A 85 -7.04 -3.21 -4.73
C VAL A 85 -8.23 -4.12 -5.04
N THR A 86 -9.08 -3.68 -5.95
CA THR A 86 -10.24 -4.42 -6.44
C THR A 86 -10.07 -4.74 -7.92
N GLY A 87 -10.17 -6.01 -8.27
CA GLY A 87 -10.30 -6.47 -9.65
C GLY A 87 -11.77 -6.59 -10.04
N ARG A 88 -12.14 -6.18 -11.25
CA ARG A 88 -13.52 -6.33 -11.76
C ARG A 88 -13.59 -6.56 -13.27
N ARG A 89 -14.54 -7.40 -13.69
CA ARG A 89 -14.89 -7.72 -15.08
C ARG A 89 -16.37 -8.06 -15.21
N THR A 90 -16.90 -8.08 -16.43
CA THR A 90 -18.28 -8.52 -16.70
C THR A 90 -18.43 -10.03 -16.60
N LYS A 91 -19.68 -10.52 -16.60
CA LYS A 91 -19.96 -11.97 -16.64
C LYS A 91 -19.54 -12.58 -17.98
N GLU A 92 -19.70 -11.81 -19.04
CA GLU A 92 -19.34 -12.20 -20.40
C GLU A 92 -17.82 -12.34 -20.53
N GLU A 93 -17.06 -11.40 -19.98
CA GLU A 93 -15.59 -11.47 -19.90
C GLU A 93 -15.14 -12.66 -19.05
N ALA A 94 -15.82 -12.93 -17.94
CA ALA A 94 -15.53 -14.11 -17.11
C ALA A 94 -15.80 -15.42 -17.85
N ALA A 95 -16.90 -15.52 -18.60
CA ALA A 95 -17.26 -16.70 -19.37
C ALA A 95 -16.32 -16.96 -20.56
N ALA A 96 -15.69 -15.91 -21.10
CA ALA A 96 -14.73 -15.99 -22.20
C ALA A 96 -13.28 -16.23 -21.72
N ALA A 97 -13.01 -16.22 -20.42
CA ALA A 97 -11.67 -16.40 -19.87
C ALA A 97 -11.15 -17.82 -20.11
N THR A 98 -9.88 -17.92 -20.54
CA THR A 98 -9.15 -19.19 -20.72
C THR A 98 -7.90 -19.18 -19.84
N PRO A 99 -7.27 -20.34 -19.59
CA PRO A 99 -5.93 -20.39 -19.00
C PRO A 99 -4.99 -19.39 -19.68
N GLY A 100 -4.24 -18.63 -18.87
CA GLY A 100 -3.35 -17.57 -19.35
C GLY A 100 -4.01 -16.23 -19.72
N ASN A 101 -5.31 -16.19 -20.07
CA ASN A 101 -6.09 -14.97 -20.35
C ASN A 101 -7.11 -14.65 -19.24
N ASN A 102 -7.03 -15.36 -18.11
CA ASN A 102 -7.94 -15.16 -17.00
C ASN A 102 -7.49 -13.96 -16.14
N VAL A 103 -7.81 -12.75 -16.61
CA VAL A 103 -7.38 -11.48 -16.02
C VAL A 103 -8.56 -10.58 -15.63
N LEU A 104 -8.34 -9.70 -14.65
CA LEU A 104 -9.25 -8.63 -14.25
C LEU A 104 -8.48 -7.30 -14.28
N PRO A 105 -8.99 -6.25 -14.95
CA PRO A 105 -8.57 -4.89 -14.68
C PRO A 105 -8.69 -4.56 -13.20
N ALA A 106 -7.63 -4.01 -12.62
CA ALA A 106 -7.55 -3.71 -11.21
C ALA A 106 -7.61 -2.20 -10.94
N TYR A 107 -8.10 -1.86 -9.76
CA TYR A 107 -8.32 -0.49 -9.32
C TYR A 107 -7.92 -0.36 -7.85
N GLN A 108 -7.07 0.61 -7.54
CA GLN A 108 -6.73 0.93 -6.17
C GLN A 108 -7.76 1.88 -5.60
N ARG A 109 -8.34 1.52 -4.46
CA ARG A 109 -9.19 2.42 -3.67
C ARG A 109 -8.31 3.24 -2.74
N ILE A 110 -8.45 4.56 -2.82
CA ILE A 110 -7.75 5.53 -1.97
C ILE A 110 -8.78 6.17 -1.04
N SER A 111 -8.64 5.91 0.25
CA SER A 111 -9.46 6.53 1.30
C SER A 111 -8.91 7.91 1.66
N ARG A 112 -9.78 8.81 2.14
CA ARG A 112 -9.42 10.18 2.54
C ARG A 112 -9.67 10.45 4.02
N SER A 113 -9.11 11.55 4.52
CA SER A 113 -9.22 11.96 5.93
C SER A 113 -10.64 12.23 6.40
N ASP A 114 -11.56 12.58 5.49
CA ASP A 114 -12.99 12.83 5.75
C ASP A 114 -13.86 11.55 5.67
N GLY A 115 -13.25 10.38 5.42
CA GLY A 115 -13.96 9.11 5.26
C GLY A 115 -14.48 8.84 3.84
N SER A 116 -14.35 9.80 2.91
CA SER A 116 -14.61 9.56 1.49
C SER A 116 -13.54 8.66 0.87
N SER A 117 -13.81 8.12 -0.31
CA SER A 117 -12.81 7.39 -1.11
C SER A 117 -13.05 7.56 -2.60
N TYR A 118 -12.03 7.24 -3.39
CA TYR A 118 -12.10 7.19 -4.84
C TYR A 118 -11.22 6.06 -5.37
N GLU A 119 -11.42 5.67 -6.63
CA GLU A 119 -10.68 4.57 -7.25
C GLU A 119 -9.86 5.09 -8.44
N VAL A 120 -8.68 4.52 -8.60
CA VAL A 120 -7.76 4.77 -9.71
C VAL A 120 -7.38 3.45 -10.36
N PRO A 121 -7.27 3.36 -11.70
CA PRO A 121 -6.86 2.13 -12.36
C PRO A 121 -5.41 1.78 -11.99
N VAL A 122 -5.18 0.51 -11.64
CA VAL A 122 -3.84 -0.04 -11.35
C VAL A 122 -3.73 -1.42 -11.98
N GLY A 123 -2.87 -1.55 -12.99
CA GLY A 123 -2.47 -2.84 -13.58
C GLY A 123 -3.58 -3.87 -13.82
N LEU A 124 -3.21 -5.14 -13.68
CA LEU A 124 -4.07 -6.30 -13.86
C LEU A 124 -3.91 -7.28 -12.70
N MET A 125 -4.99 -7.95 -12.34
CA MET A 125 -4.97 -9.19 -11.58
C MET A 125 -5.08 -10.36 -12.54
N LYS A 126 -4.30 -11.42 -12.32
CA LYS A 126 -4.30 -12.62 -13.14
C LYS A 126 -4.54 -13.85 -12.28
N TYR A 127 -5.40 -14.76 -12.74
CA TYR A 127 -5.54 -16.07 -12.11
C TYR A 127 -4.32 -16.92 -12.49
N HIS A 128 -3.60 -17.39 -11.49
CA HIS A 128 -2.50 -18.34 -11.68
C HIS A 128 -3.06 -19.75 -11.53
N ASP A 129 -3.06 -20.50 -12.63
CA ASP A 129 -3.60 -21.86 -12.67
C ASP A 129 -2.75 -22.83 -11.85
N GLU A 130 -1.47 -22.54 -11.68
CA GLU A 130 -0.57 -23.28 -10.79
C GLU A 130 -1.02 -23.05 -9.35
N HIS A 131 -1.01 -21.79 -8.90
CA HIS A 131 -1.33 -21.45 -7.51
C HIS A 131 -2.83 -21.52 -7.15
N LYS A 132 -3.73 -21.71 -8.12
CA LYS A 132 -5.20 -21.76 -7.97
C LYS A 132 -5.84 -20.52 -7.33
N HIS A 133 -5.25 -19.34 -7.52
CA HIS A 133 -5.83 -18.08 -7.05
C HIS A 133 -5.32 -16.87 -7.84
N PHE A 134 -5.96 -15.72 -7.65
CA PHE A 134 -5.58 -14.46 -8.30
C PHE A 134 -4.37 -13.78 -7.66
N HIS A 135 -3.45 -13.32 -8.50
CA HIS A 135 -2.32 -12.46 -8.15
C HIS A 135 -2.49 -11.08 -8.77
N MET A 136 -2.00 -10.05 -8.08
CA MET A 136 -1.72 -8.75 -8.68
C MET A 136 -0.34 -8.79 -9.34
N GLU A 137 -0.25 -8.41 -10.61
CA GLU A 137 0.98 -8.44 -11.38
C GLU A 137 1.89 -7.23 -11.09
N GLY A 138 3.21 -7.40 -11.07
CA GLY A 138 4.17 -6.27 -10.98
C GLY A 138 4.32 -5.64 -9.59
N ILE A 139 4.06 -6.41 -8.53
CA ILE A 139 4.14 -5.97 -7.13
C ILE A 139 5.58 -5.86 -6.65
N SER A 140 6.43 -6.85 -6.92
CA SER A 140 7.85 -6.80 -6.56
C SER A 140 8.74 -7.26 -7.70
N ARG A 141 10.03 -6.92 -7.62
CA ARG A 141 11.06 -7.41 -8.52
C ARG A 141 12.25 -7.87 -7.70
N TYR A 142 12.77 -9.04 -8.03
CA TYR A 142 13.94 -9.62 -7.38
C TYR A 142 15.09 -9.73 -8.36
N ARG A 143 16.28 -9.34 -7.92
CA ARG A 143 17.51 -9.42 -8.72
C ARG A 143 18.66 -9.96 -7.89
N LEU A 144 19.55 -10.68 -8.54
CA LEU A 144 20.86 -11.04 -8.01
C LEU A 144 21.90 -10.31 -8.83
N LEU A 145 22.73 -9.50 -8.17
CA LEU A 145 23.77 -8.71 -8.81
C LEU A 145 25.13 -9.25 -8.41
N ASP A 146 26.08 -9.25 -9.34
CA ASP A 146 27.48 -9.54 -9.02
C ASP A 146 28.16 -8.38 -8.26
N ALA A 147 29.45 -8.55 -7.95
CA ALA A 147 30.24 -7.54 -7.24
C ALA A 147 30.39 -6.22 -8.02
N GLY A 148 30.24 -6.25 -9.35
CA GLY A 148 30.26 -5.06 -10.21
C GLY A 148 28.90 -4.36 -10.33
N GLY A 149 27.84 -4.92 -9.72
CA GLY A 149 26.48 -4.39 -9.81
C GLY A 149 25.72 -4.86 -11.06
N GLN A 150 26.23 -5.84 -11.80
CA GLN A 150 25.55 -6.36 -12.99
C GLN A 150 24.54 -7.43 -12.58
N VAL A 151 23.32 -7.34 -13.14
CA VAL A 151 22.27 -8.33 -12.90
C VAL A 151 22.67 -9.67 -13.52
N VAL A 152 22.92 -10.68 -12.68
CA VAL A 152 23.24 -12.05 -13.10
C VAL A 152 22.03 -12.98 -13.03
N ARG A 153 21.01 -12.64 -12.22
CA ARG A 153 19.69 -13.29 -12.21
C ARG A 153 18.60 -12.27 -11.94
N GLU A 154 17.42 -12.53 -12.49
CA GLU A 154 16.20 -11.77 -12.25
C GLU A 154 15.02 -12.73 -12.19
N SER A 155 14.08 -12.50 -11.28
CA SER A 155 13.00 -13.46 -11.03
C SER A 155 11.86 -13.23 -12.03
N PRO A 156 11.28 -14.29 -12.61
CA PRO A 156 10.02 -14.16 -13.31
C PRO A 156 8.84 -13.93 -12.34
N LYS A 157 8.99 -14.23 -11.04
CA LYS A 157 7.96 -14.01 -10.03
C LYS A 157 7.95 -12.54 -9.61
N VAL A 158 7.05 -11.80 -10.23
CA VAL A 158 6.80 -10.37 -9.94
C VAL A 158 5.37 -10.12 -9.45
N ALA A 159 4.55 -11.17 -9.34
CA ALA A 159 3.13 -11.12 -9.03
C ALA A 159 2.82 -11.86 -7.73
N PHE A 160 1.80 -11.38 -7.01
CA PHE A 160 1.52 -11.80 -5.64
C PHE A 160 0.03 -11.71 -5.26
N CYS A 161 -0.39 -12.58 -4.34
CA CYS A 161 -1.69 -12.49 -3.66
C CYS A 161 -1.57 -11.55 -2.46
N LEU A 162 -2.12 -10.34 -2.54
CA LEU A 162 -1.93 -9.36 -1.46
C LEU A 162 -2.78 -9.68 -0.22
N VAL A 163 -2.13 -10.07 0.88
CA VAL A 163 -2.77 -10.41 2.15
C VAL A 163 -2.01 -9.87 3.36
N ASP A 164 -2.69 -9.80 4.50
CA ASP A 164 -2.15 -9.45 5.80
C ASP A 164 -1.64 -10.73 6.50
N LEU A 165 -0.32 -10.98 6.46
CA LEU A 165 0.28 -12.19 7.06
C LEU A 165 1.01 -11.91 8.36
N GLU A 166 1.80 -10.84 8.41
CA GLU A 166 2.56 -10.46 9.60
C GLU A 166 2.37 -8.98 9.95
N VAL A 167 2.46 -8.65 11.23
CA VAL A 167 2.49 -7.26 11.70
C VAL A 167 3.91 -6.74 11.57
N ALA A 168 4.12 -5.79 10.67
CA ALA A 168 5.40 -5.13 10.44
C ALA A 168 5.65 -3.98 11.42
N ASP A 169 4.62 -3.18 11.71
CA ASP A 169 4.70 -2.07 12.66
C ASP A 169 3.32 -1.80 13.29
N SER A 170 3.13 -2.23 14.54
CA SER A 170 1.90 -2.03 15.31
C SER A 170 1.78 -0.62 15.92
N THR A 171 2.82 0.21 15.81
CA THR A 171 2.83 1.56 16.39
C THR A 171 2.21 2.60 15.46
N LEU A 172 1.99 2.26 14.19
CA LEU A 172 1.38 3.17 13.22
C LEU A 172 -0.08 3.51 13.58
N PRO A 173 -0.54 4.73 13.30
CA PRO A 173 -1.94 5.08 13.51
C PRO A 173 -2.87 4.27 12.59
N GLY A 174 -3.93 3.70 13.17
CA GLY A 174 -4.97 3.00 12.40
C GLY A 174 -4.60 1.59 11.95
N VAL A 175 -3.55 0.98 12.54
CA VAL A 175 -3.24 -0.45 12.35
C VAL A 175 -4.42 -1.29 12.86
N PRO A 176 -5.01 -2.15 12.03
CA PRO A 176 -6.06 -3.04 12.48
C PRO A 176 -5.47 -4.14 13.37
N VAL A 177 -6.17 -4.45 14.47
CA VAL A 177 -5.77 -5.51 15.43
C VAL A 177 -5.75 -6.89 14.77
N ASN A 178 -6.69 -7.13 13.86
CA ASN A 178 -6.82 -8.38 13.12
C ASN A 178 -6.54 -8.11 11.63
N PRO A 179 -6.05 -9.12 10.89
CA PRO A 179 -5.87 -9.01 9.44
C PRO A 179 -7.20 -8.67 8.75
N VAL A 180 -7.17 -7.69 7.86
CA VAL A 180 -8.33 -7.27 7.05
C VAL A 180 -8.36 -8.08 5.76
N TYR A 181 -7.20 -8.28 5.13
CA TYR A 181 -7.06 -9.05 3.90
C TYR A 181 -6.55 -10.46 4.22
N ASN A 182 -7.45 -11.43 4.30
CA ASN A 182 -7.13 -12.76 4.82
C ASN A 182 -6.81 -13.80 3.74
N SER A 183 -7.25 -13.58 2.51
CA SER A 183 -7.03 -14.52 1.39
C SER A 183 -7.31 -13.85 0.05
N CYS A 184 -6.80 -14.45 -1.02
CA CYS A 184 -7.21 -14.14 -2.38
C CYS A 184 -8.30 -15.10 -2.88
N SER A 185 -9.04 -14.63 -3.89
CA SER A 185 -10.08 -15.46 -4.51
C SER A 185 -9.47 -16.65 -5.24
N HIS A 186 -9.98 -17.84 -4.90
CA HIS A 186 -9.70 -19.11 -5.59
C HIS A 186 -10.74 -19.38 -6.68
N ASN A 187 -11.77 -18.55 -6.80
CA ASN A 187 -12.79 -18.71 -7.82
C ASN A 187 -12.30 -18.10 -9.14
N ALA A 188 -11.77 -18.93 -10.03
CA ALA A 188 -11.33 -18.54 -11.38
C ALA A 188 -12.37 -17.76 -12.19
N ASN A 189 -13.67 -17.93 -11.89
CA ASN A 189 -14.80 -17.27 -12.55
C ASN A 189 -15.28 -16.01 -11.81
N ALA A 190 -14.53 -15.52 -10.82
CA ALA A 190 -14.88 -14.30 -10.10
C ALA A 190 -15.03 -13.13 -11.08
N THR A 191 -16.12 -12.37 -10.93
CA THR A 191 -16.35 -11.11 -11.65
C THR A 191 -15.85 -9.91 -10.86
N ALA A 192 -15.66 -10.07 -9.55
CA ALA A 192 -15.01 -9.09 -8.69
C ALA A 192 -14.30 -9.79 -7.53
N LEU A 193 -13.20 -9.20 -7.08
CA LEU A 193 -12.46 -9.62 -5.88
C LEU A 193 -11.65 -8.46 -5.32
N THR A 194 -11.28 -8.55 -4.05
CA THR A 194 -10.41 -7.59 -3.38
C THR A 194 -9.23 -8.32 -2.76
N MET A 195 -8.06 -7.69 -2.81
CA MET A 195 -6.85 -8.08 -2.08
C MET A 195 -6.14 -6.80 -1.60
N GLY A 196 -5.21 -6.92 -0.66
CA GLY A 196 -4.57 -5.74 -0.11
C GLY A 196 -3.60 -6.00 1.02
N ILE A 197 -2.97 -4.92 1.49
CA ILE A 197 -2.09 -4.91 2.66
C ILE A 197 -2.50 -3.74 3.55
N SER A 198 -2.92 -4.05 4.76
CA SER A 198 -3.33 -3.10 5.78
C SER A 198 -2.15 -2.24 6.27
N VAL A 199 -2.46 -1.06 6.80
CA VAL A 199 -1.44 -0.23 7.46
C VAL A 199 -0.78 -1.02 8.59
N GLY A 200 0.55 -1.04 8.61
CA GLY A 200 1.38 -1.75 9.58
C GLY A 200 1.49 -3.26 9.38
N TRP A 201 0.91 -3.81 8.31
CA TRP A 201 0.99 -5.23 7.97
C TRP A 201 1.97 -5.48 6.81
N ALA A 202 2.44 -6.71 6.70
CA ALA A 202 3.25 -7.23 5.60
C ALA A 202 2.63 -8.49 5.00
N ASP A 203 2.79 -8.60 3.69
CA ASP A 203 2.49 -9.80 2.92
C ASP A 203 3.79 -10.60 2.75
N VAL A 204 3.92 -11.72 3.46
CA VAL A 204 5.19 -12.47 3.56
C VAL A 204 5.19 -13.70 2.65
N TYR A 205 6.17 -13.76 1.77
CA TYR A 205 6.42 -14.89 0.88
C TYR A 205 7.69 -15.61 1.29
N ASP A 206 7.51 -16.68 2.06
CA ASP A 206 8.59 -17.52 2.57
C ASP A 206 9.45 -18.14 1.45
N LYS A 207 10.74 -18.33 1.74
CA LYS A 207 11.74 -18.92 0.84
C LYS A 207 11.42 -20.35 0.38
N ALA A 208 10.57 -21.08 1.09
CA ALA A 208 10.11 -22.40 0.65
C ALA A 208 9.03 -22.31 -0.44
N LEU A 209 8.46 -21.13 -0.70
CA LEU A 209 7.46 -20.95 -1.73
C LEU A 209 8.04 -21.04 -3.14
N ASP A 210 7.28 -21.65 -4.04
CA ASP A 210 7.66 -21.72 -5.45
C ASP A 210 7.83 -20.34 -6.08
N GLY A 211 8.86 -20.23 -6.91
CA GLY A 211 9.28 -18.96 -7.52
C GLY A 211 10.01 -17.98 -6.59
N GLN A 212 10.13 -18.26 -5.28
CA GLN A 212 10.98 -17.50 -4.35
C GLN A 212 12.44 -18.00 -4.36
N SER A 213 13.03 -18.11 -5.57
CA SER A 213 14.42 -18.55 -5.71
C SER A 213 15.06 -18.21 -7.05
N PHE A 214 16.39 -18.28 -7.10
CA PHE A 214 17.20 -18.27 -8.32
C PHE A 214 17.93 -19.58 -8.53
N ASP A 215 17.95 -20.09 -9.77
CA ASP A 215 18.90 -21.16 -10.14
C ASP A 215 20.30 -20.57 -10.21
N VAL A 216 21.16 -20.97 -9.27
CA VAL A 216 22.54 -20.50 -9.13
C VAL A 216 23.55 -21.60 -9.45
N SER A 217 23.12 -22.70 -10.09
CA SER A 217 23.96 -23.87 -10.38
C SER A 217 25.24 -23.51 -11.14
N ALA A 218 25.15 -22.63 -12.13
CA ALA A 218 26.31 -22.16 -12.87
C ALA A 218 27.29 -21.34 -12.01
N LEU A 219 26.76 -20.56 -11.04
CA LEU A 219 27.58 -19.73 -10.14
C LEU A 219 28.31 -20.58 -9.10
N MET A 220 27.75 -21.73 -8.73
CA MET A 220 28.40 -22.71 -7.83
C MET A 220 29.68 -23.31 -8.39
N ASN A 221 29.93 -23.18 -9.71
CA ASN A 221 31.15 -23.66 -10.36
C ASN A 221 32.29 -22.62 -10.37
N LEU A 222 32.04 -21.41 -9.89
CA LEU A 222 33.03 -20.33 -9.81
C LEU A 222 33.67 -20.28 -8.41
N PRO A 223 34.84 -19.66 -8.24
CA PRO A 223 35.34 -19.31 -6.91
C PRO A 223 34.28 -18.55 -6.10
N PRO A 224 34.24 -18.72 -4.75
CA PRO A 224 33.34 -17.97 -3.88
C PRO A 224 33.38 -16.47 -4.17
N GLN A 225 32.20 -15.92 -4.41
CA GLN A 225 32.00 -14.50 -4.68
C GLN A 225 30.83 -13.97 -3.86
N GLU A 226 30.91 -12.69 -3.51
CA GLU A 226 29.78 -11.97 -2.91
C GLU A 226 28.85 -11.45 -4.02
N TYR A 227 27.56 -11.64 -3.81
CA TYR A 227 26.49 -11.13 -4.64
C TYR A 227 25.56 -10.26 -3.80
N THR A 228 24.79 -9.41 -4.48
CA THR A 228 23.72 -8.62 -3.85
C THR A 228 22.38 -9.21 -4.25
N LEU A 229 21.63 -9.72 -3.28
CA LEU A 229 20.23 -10.06 -3.46
C LEU A 229 19.40 -8.81 -3.20
N GLU A 230 18.65 -8.37 -4.20
CA GLU A 230 17.80 -7.19 -4.15
C GLU A 230 16.32 -7.53 -4.28
N MET A 231 15.50 -6.77 -3.56
CA MET A 231 14.05 -6.73 -3.72
C MET A 231 13.59 -5.27 -3.87
N THR A 232 12.85 -4.98 -4.93
CA THR A 232 12.16 -3.70 -5.16
C THR A 232 10.65 -3.90 -5.07
N THR A 233 9.93 -3.05 -4.34
CA THR A 233 8.45 -2.99 -4.33
C THR A 233 7.94 -1.91 -5.29
N ASN A 234 6.75 -2.14 -5.85
CA ASN A 234 6.13 -1.30 -6.88
C ASN A 234 7.11 -0.84 -7.98
N PRO A 235 7.88 -1.77 -8.59
CA PRO A 235 8.97 -1.45 -9.51
C PRO A 235 8.51 -0.70 -10.77
N LEU A 236 7.23 -0.81 -11.12
CA LEU A 236 6.61 -0.17 -12.29
C LEU A 236 5.92 1.16 -11.96
N GLY A 237 5.84 1.55 -10.68
CA GLY A 237 5.15 2.77 -10.25
C GLY A 237 3.64 2.76 -10.51
N MET A 238 3.04 1.58 -10.68
CA MET A 238 1.61 1.45 -10.99
C MET A 238 0.73 1.67 -9.75
N LEU A 239 1.24 1.38 -8.56
CA LEU A 239 0.52 1.60 -7.30
C LEU A 239 0.69 3.05 -6.83
N HIS A 240 -0.40 3.61 -6.34
CA HIS A 240 -0.48 4.96 -5.82
C HIS A 240 -0.01 4.97 -4.36
N GLU A 241 1.22 5.40 -4.13
CA GLU A 241 1.86 5.46 -2.81
C GLU A 241 2.13 6.90 -2.38
N SER A 242 2.35 7.11 -1.08
CA SER A 242 2.67 8.42 -0.49
C SER A 242 3.99 9.01 -1.00
N ASN A 243 4.94 8.15 -1.40
CA ASN A 243 6.17 8.55 -2.05
C ASN A 243 6.27 7.94 -3.47
N ARG A 244 6.16 8.80 -4.50
CA ARG A 244 6.24 8.38 -5.91
C ARG A 244 7.58 8.69 -6.58
N ALA A 245 8.54 9.25 -5.87
CA ALA A 245 9.77 9.73 -6.48
C ALA A 245 10.62 8.57 -7.03
N ALA A 246 10.62 7.42 -6.34
CA ALA A 246 11.26 6.20 -6.80
C ALA A 246 10.67 4.96 -6.10
N PRO A 247 10.64 3.79 -6.76
CA PRO A 247 10.38 2.51 -6.13
C PRO A 247 11.35 2.24 -4.97
N LYS A 248 10.86 1.66 -3.87
CA LYS A 248 11.70 1.32 -2.72
C LYS A 248 12.41 -0.01 -2.94
N THR A 249 13.71 -0.05 -2.64
CA THR A 249 14.56 -1.23 -2.81
C THR A 249 15.32 -1.51 -1.52
N THR A 250 15.41 -2.79 -1.15
CA THR A 250 16.28 -3.28 -0.09
C THR A 250 17.20 -4.37 -0.62
N SER A 251 18.29 -4.63 0.10
CA SER A 251 19.26 -5.64 -0.31
C SER A 251 20.01 -6.29 0.84
N VAL A 252 20.48 -7.51 0.58
CA VAL A 252 21.36 -8.30 1.45
C VAL A 252 22.52 -8.90 0.64
N ARG A 253 23.63 -9.16 1.32
CA ARG A 253 24.78 -9.85 0.71
C ARG A 253 24.62 -11.36 0.87
N VAL A 254 24.97 -12.10 -0.17
CA VAL A 254 25.02 -13.57 -0.16
C VAL A 254 26.31 -14.04 -0.81
N THR A 255 26.91 -15.10 -0.28
CA THR A 255 28.12 -15.70 -0.86
C THR A 255 27.73 -16.94 -1.64
N ILE A 256 28.19 -17.05 -2.90
CA ILE A 256 27.88 -18.18 -3.79
C ILE A 256 29.16 -18.59 -4.49
N GLY A 257 29.40 -19.90 -4.59
CA GLY A 257 30.55 -20.46 -5.30
C GLY A 257 31.02 -21.79 -4.72
N GLN A 258 32.13 -22.29 -5.27
CA GLN A 258 32.74 -23.55 -4.89
C GLN A 258 33.10 -23.61 -3.40
N GLY A 259 32.66 -24.66 -2.72
CA GLY A 259 32.94 -24.86 -1.29
C GLY A 259 32.05 -24.04 -0.34
N VAL A 260 31.16 -23.18 -0.84
CA VAL A 260 30.11 -22.57 -0.02
C VAL A 260 29.13 -23.67 0.41
N PRO A 261 28.78 -23.78 1.71
CA PRO A 261 27.84 -24.78 2.19
C PRO A 261 26.46 -24.67 1.51
N VAL A 262 25.90 -25.81 1.14
CA VAL A 262 24.54 -25.92 0.61
C VAL A 262 23.75 -26.93 1.45
N GLY A 263 22.52 -26.59 1.80
CA GLY A 263 21.58 -27.52 2.40
C GLY A 263 21.11 -28.56 1.39
N VAL A 264 20.56 -29.67 1.89
CA VAL A 264 19.84 -30.65 1.08
C VAL A 264 18.34 -30.33 1.21
N GLY A 265 17.68 -30.05 0.08
CA GLY A 265 16.25 -29.77 0.05
C GLY A 265 15.49 -30.92 -0.58
N GLY A 266 14.34 -31.29 0.00
CA GLY A 266 13.44 -32.26 -0.62
C GLY A 266 12.74 -31.70 -1.87
N PRO A 267 11.96 -32.55 -2.57
CA PRO A 267 11.15 -32.13 -3.71
C PRO A 267 10.29 -30.93 -3.34
N ARG A 268 10.24 -29.93 -4.21
CA ARG A 268 9.23 -28.88 -4.15
C ARG A 268 7.90 -29.48 -4.58
N PRO A 269 6.87 -29.52 -3.73
CA PRO A 269 5.52 -29.68 -4.24
C PRO A 269 5.22 -28.42 -5.05
N GLY A 270 5.30 -28.55 -6.37
CA GLY A 270 4.54 -27.68 -7.25
C GLY A 270 3.08 -27.81 -6.85
N VAL A 271 2.50 -26.71 -6.37
CA VAL A 271 1.05 -26.57 -6.31
C VAL A 271 0.65 -25.69 -7.47
#